data_AF-A0A958NG20-F1
#
_entry.id   AF-A0A958NG20-F1
#
_cell.length_a   1.000
_cell.length_b   1.000
_cell.length_c   1.000
_cell.angle_alpha   90.00
_cell.angle_beta   90.00
_cell.angle_gamma   90.00
#
_symmetry.space_group_name_H-M   'P 1'
#
loop_
_entity.id
_entity.type
_entity.pdbx_description
1 polymer ?
#
loop_
_entity_poly.entity_id
_entity_poly.type
_entity_poly.pdbx_seq_one_letter_code
_entity_poly.pdbx_strand_id
1 'polypeptide(L)'
;MSNQRSHGHYNPRSVVYLLITAVIFTACEPAPKDNTEHSPGPVMEEATAVQSFPEPDPAAFQSTSNFVFHQISWQYFLWLTSEVSPGKARFETLFSDAAIDPDHANDTTHVLGGVQQANSEGILVDTNGRAIYTTMMINDVYQDFVIKNKLYDPAALQAFPADTSFPVGALSLKAAWKIVQPGEDVSGFYTTKAPVQLLSTVNGAVVIPDDPKIAENIEVALVGFHIAIVVNGHPEAIWATFEHKDNVPYVAEGQVPDKSVSEANFTFYKKNTKMSDCNINNNPVLSLNEATQVISPVNNAVRQFRLGAGSSANQNNIDILNAQMHAMLAPTSVWRNYFEVGAIWFVETDALKPDWNPNSGAALTTGSTKLSNSVIETFTQNVVSQNNCFSCHNSMAVTEVSEGMKPLAGKNVSTSHILLKNYLDGKAVKR
;
A
#
# COMPACT_ATOMS: atom_id res chain seq x y z
N MET A 1 -21.53 57.83 31.27
CA MET A 1 -22.48 58.50 30.36
C MET A 1 -21.79 58.59 29.01
N SER A 2 -22.33 58.31 27.83
CA SER A 2 -23.59 57.75 27.30
C SER A 2 -23.37 57.82 25.77
N ASN A 3 -23.70 56.76 25.00
CA ASN A 3 -24.20 56.69 23.59
C ASN A 3 -23.66 57.70 22.53
N GLN A 4 -23.45 57.41 21.23
CA GLN A 4 -24.06 56.45 20.31
C GLN A 4 -23.39 56.51 18.91
N ARG A 5 -23.26 55.33 18.28
CA ARG A 5 -23.36 54.93 16.84
C ARG A 5 -23.22 55.93 15.67
N SER A 6 -22.49 55.48 14.64
CA SER A 6 -22.98 55.44 13.25
C SER A 6 -22.54 54.15 12.52
N HIS A 7 -23.42 53.67 11.64
CA HIS A 7 -23.42 52.35 10.99
C HIS A 7 -22.51 52.24 9.77
N GLY A 8 -21.85 51.08 9.62
CA GLY A 8 -21.36 50.54 8.36
C GLY A 8 -21.81 49.07 8.26
N HIS A 9 -22.59 48.75 7.24
CA HIS A 9 -23.12 47.41 6.99
C HIS A 9 -22.00 46.43 6.61
N TYR A 10 -21.88 45.33 7.35
CA TYR A 10 -21.23 44.10 6.89
C TYR A 10 -22.23 42.95 7.03
N ASN A 11 -22.49 42.28 5.91
CA ASN A 11 -23.41 41.16 5.79
C ASN A 11 -22.58 39.87 5.85
N PRO A 12 -22.66 39.05 6.91
CA PRO A 12 -22.08 37.71 6.86
C PRO A 12 -23.12 36.76 6.25
N ARG A 13 -22.90 36.41 4.97
CA ARG A 13 -23.52 35.20 4.42
C ARG A 13 -22.93 34.00 5.16
N SER A 14 -23.81 33.29 5.87
CA SER A 14 -23.55 32.01 6.49
C SER A 14 -22.99 31.02 5.47
N VAL A 15 -21.72 30.64 5.63
CA VAL A 15 -21.18 29.41 5.04
C VAL A 15 -21.52 28.31 6.02
N VAL A 16 -22.45 27.44 5.62
CA VAL A 16 -22.80 26.23 6.33
C VAL A 16 -21.58 25.29 6.23
N TYR A 17 -20.75 25.27 7.26
CA TYR A 17 -19.81 24.17 7.47
C TYR A 17 -20.64 22.93 7.83
N LEU A 18 -20.80 22.02 6.86
CA LEU A 18 -21.37 20.71 7.13
C LEU A 18 -20.35 19.93 7.97
N LEU A 19 -20.61 19.83 9.28
CA LEU A 19 -19.97 18.89 10.19
C LEU A 19 -20.33 17.46 9.77
N ILE A 20 -19.55 16.90 8.83
CA ILE A 20 -19.50 15.46 8.57
C ILE A 20 -18.29 14.89 9.30
N THR A 21 -18.26 15.00 10.62
CA THR A 21 -17.15 14.41 11.41
C THR A 21 -17.57 13.89 12.78
N ALA A 22 -18.70 14.31 13.36
CA ALA A 22 -19.09 13.89 14.70
C ALA A 22 -20.33 12.97 14.80
N VAL A 23 -21.10 12.77 13.71
CA VAL A 23 -22.38 12.02 13.77
C VAL A 23 -22.33 10.64 13.08
N ILE A 24 -21.28 10.31 12.33
CA ILE A 24 -21.29 9.10 11.46
C ILE A 24 -20.78 7.81 12.13
N PHE A 25 -20.21 7.86 13.33
CA PHE A 25 -19.69 6.63 14.00
C PHE A 25 -20.35 6.29 15.34
N THR A 26 -21.50 6.91 15.67
CA THR A 26 -22.34 6.51 16.82
C THR A 26 -23.80 6.39 16.41
N ALA A 27 -24.15 5.34 15.66
CA ALA A 27 -25.55 4.89 15.55
C ALA A 27 -25.61 3.42 15.14
N CYS A 28 -25.63 2.53 16.14
CA CYS A 28 -26.32 1.26 16.04
C CYS A 28 -27.79 1.52 16.37
N GLU A 29 -28.70 1.49 15.40
CA GLU A 29 -30.11 1.05 15.54
C GLU A 29 -30.84 1.11 14.17
N PRO A 30 -31.87 0.26 13.95
CA PRO A 30 -32.44 0.02 12.62
C PRO A 30 -33.41 1.12 12.17
N ALA A 31 -33.42 1.39 10.86
CA ALA A 31 -34.25 2.42 10.23
C ALA A 31 -35.76 2.12 10.29
N PRO A 32 -36.62 3.14 10.49
CA PRO A 32 -38.03 3.05 10.16
C PRO A 32 -38.31 3.45 8.70
N LYS A 33 -39.36 2.83 8.13
CA LYS A 33 -39.93 3.13 6.81
C LYS A 33 -40.82 4.37 6.91
N ASP A 34 -40.76 5.29 5.94
CA ASP A 34 -41.95 5.72 5.16
C ASP A 34 -41.58 6.64 3.99
N ASN A 35 -42.53 6.72 3.06
CA ASN A 35 -42.60 7.36 1.76
C ASN A 35 -43.01 8.84 1.87
N THR A 36 -42.62 9.70 0.91
CA THR A 36 -43.52 10.60 0.13
C THR A 36 -42.78 11.62 -0.76
N GLU A 37 -43.27 11.68 -2.00
CA GLU A 37 -43.41 12.76 -3.01
C GLU A 37 -42.35 13.85 -3.31
N HIS A 38 -42.32 14.16 -4.61
CA HIS A 38 -41.33 14.91 -5.39
C HIS A 38 -41.81 16.33 -5.69
N SER A 39 -40.90 17.32 -5.69
CA SER A 39 -41.05 18.57 -6.47
C SER A 39 -39.66 19.18 -6.78
N PRO A 40 -39.50 19.87 -7.93
CA PRO A 40 -38.21 20.01 -8.60
C PRO A 40 -37.33 21.11 -7.98
N GLY A 41 -36.05 20.77 -7.80
CA GLY A 41 -35.05 21.64 -7.17
C GLY A 41 -34.51 22.74 -8.09
N PRO A 42 -33.88 23.78 -7.51
CA PRO A 42 -33.14 24.77 -8.27
C PRO A 42 -31.83 24.18 -8.81
N VAL A 43 -31.41 24.68 -9.97
CA VAL A 43 -30.21 24.29 -10.71
C VAL A 43 -28.98 24.45 -9.81
N MET A 44 -28.25 23.35 -9.60
CA MET A 44 -27.00 23.30 -8.84
C MET A 44 -25.84 23.76 -9.74
N GLU A 45 -25.22 24.87 -9.37
CA GLU A 45 -23.87 25.24 -9.80
C GLU A 45 -22.91 24.17 -9.22
N GLU A 46 -22.08 23.54 -10.06
CA GLU A 46 -21.13 22.50 -9.68
C GLU A 46 -20.09 23.05 -8.69
N ALA A 47 -20.34 22.87 -7.39
CA ALA A 47 -19.31 22.97 -6.38
C ALA A 47 -18.52 21.66 -6.38
N THR A 48 -17.39 21.62 -7.09
CA THR A 48 -16.36 20.58 -6.98
C THR A 48 -15.70 20.68 -5.59
N ALA A 49 -16.41 20.27 -4.55
CA ALA A 49 -15.81 20.12 -3.23
C ALA A 49 -14.91 18.89 -3.25
N VAL A 50 -13.59 19.11 -3.20
CA VAL A 50 -12.61 18.05 -2.96
C VAL A 50 -13.01 17.33 -1.67
N GLN A 51 -13.28 16.02 -1.75
CA GLN A 51 -13.59 15.21 -0.58
C GLN A 51 -12.30 15.06 0.24
N SER A 52 -12.12 15.90 1.25
CA SER A 52 -10.97 15.84 2.15
C SER A 52 -11.28 14.93 3.35
N PHE A 53 -10.50 13.85 3.51
CA PHE A 53 -10.54 13.05 4.72
C PHE A 53 -9.51 13.56 5.74
N PRO A 54 -9.85 13.66 7.04
CA PRO A 54 -8.91 14.09 8.06
C PRO A 54 -7.79 13.05 8.24
N GLU A 55 -6.61 13.53 8.63
CA GLU A 55 -5.53 12.64 9.04
C GLU A 55 -5.94 11.85 10.29
N PRO A 56 -5.77 10.52 10.31
CA PRO A 56 -6.02 9.74 11.52
C PRO A 56 -5.01 10.13 12.61
N ASP A 57 -5.42 10.12 13.88
CA ASP A 57 -4.49 10.32 15.00
C ASP A 57 -3.95 8.96 15.47
N PRO A 58 -2.70 8.60 15.12
CA PRO A 58 -2.10 7.32 15.51
C PRO A 58 -1.79 7.25 17.01
N ALA A 59 -1.63 8.37 17.70
CA ALA A 59 -1.37 8.42 19.14
C ALA A 59 -2.65 8.19 19.95
N ALA A 60 -3.80 8.60 19.43
CA ALA A 60 -5.11 8.31 20.02
C ALA A 60 -5.63 6.89 19.73
N PHE A 61 -4.90 6.07 18.96
CA PHE A 61 -5.33 4.73 18.62
C PHE A 61 -5.52 3.87 19.88
N GLN A 62 -6.70 3.27 19.97
CA GLN A 62 -7.07 2.29 20.99
C GLN A 62 -7.87 1.19 20.31
N SER A 63 -7.46 -0.06 20.50
CA SER A 63 -8.17 -1.19 19.93
C SER A 63 -9.05 -1.89 20.98
N THR A 64 -10.26 -2.21 20.56
CA THR A 64 -11.20 -3.07 21.30
C THR A 64 -11.61 -4.30 20.48
N SER A 65 -11.21 -4.37 19.21
CA SER A 65 -11.53 -5.45 18.28
C SER A 65 -10.72 -5.36 16.99
N ASN A 66 -10.69 -6.45 16.22
CA ASN A 66 -10.11 -6.46 14.87
C ASN A 66 -10.75 -5.42 13.93
N PHE A 67 -12.02 -5.05 14.14
CA PHE A 67 -12.70 -4.04 13.32
C PHE A 67 -11.98 -2.69 13.35
N VAL A 68 -11.44 -2.29 14.51
CA VAL A 68 -10.76 -1.00 14.69
C VAL A 68 -9.45 -0.94 13.89
N PHE A 69 -8.74 -2.06 13.76
CA PHE A 69 -7.52 -2.17 12.94
C PHE A 69 -7.79 -2.00 11.44
N HIS A 70 -8.87 -2.61 10.94
CA HIS A 70 -9.31 -2.42 9.56
C HIS A 70 -9.88 -1.01 9.33
N GLN A 71 -10.57 -0.45 10.33
CA GLN A 71 -11.09 0.91 10.26
C GLN A 71 -9.96 1.94 10.10
N ILE A 72 -8.90 1.87 10.91
CA ILE A 72 -7.77 2.80 10.77
C ILE A 72 -7.03 2.59 9.43
N SER A 73 -6.95 1.34 8.94
CA SER A 73 -6.37 1.04 7.63
C SER A 73 -7.12 1.75 6.50
N TRP A 74 -8.46 1.69 6.51
CA TRP A 74 -9.31 2.44 5.58
C TRP A 74 -9.19 3.96 5.75
N GLN A 75 -9.12 4.46 6.98
CA GLN A 75 -8.96 5.90 7.23
C GLN A 75 -7.64 6.43 6.63
N TYR A 76 -6.53 5.69 6.79
CA TYR A 76 -5.27 6.05 6.15
C TYR A 76 -5.35 5.96 4.63
N PHE A 77 -5.96 4.91 4.06
CA PHE A 77 -6.16 4.82 2.62
C PHE A 77 -6.91 6.05 2.08
N LEU A 78 -8.03 6.44 2.70
CA LEU A 78 -8.83 7.60 2.30
C LEU A 78 -8.08 8.93 2.48
N TRP A 79 -7.33 9.10 3.57
CA TRP A 79 -6.52 10.30 3.80
C TRP A 79 -5.37 10.42 2.79
N LEU A 80 -4.67 9.32 2.50
CA LEU A 80 -3.57 9.25 1.52
C LEU A 80 -4.06 9.47 0.08
N THR A 81 -5.28 9.03 -0.23
CA THR A 81 -5.87 9.14 -1.58
C THR A 81 -6.72 10.40 -1.76
N SER A 82 -6.91 11.17 -0.70
CA SER A 82 -7.53 12.50 -0.78
C SER A 82 -6.71 13.39 -1.70
N GLU A 83 -7.42 14.11 -2.55
CA GLU A 83 -6.80 15.06 -3.46
C GLU A 83 -6.28 16.28 -2.69
N VAL A 84 -5.03 16.66 -2.93
CA VAL A 84 -4.38 17.85 -2.31
C VAL A 84 -4.29 19.01 -3.29
N SER A 85 -4.37 18.72 -4.59
CA SER A 85 -4.51 19.67 -5.70
C SER A 85 -5.12 18.93 -6.88
N PRO A 86 -5.74 19.61 -7.86
CA PRO A 86 -6.38 18.98 -9.01
C PRO A 86 -5.53 17.87 -9.65
N GLY A 87 -6.03 16.64 -9.66
CA GLY A 87 -5.40 15.45 -10.21
C GLY A 87 -4.22 14.89 -9.41
N LYS A 88 -4.00 15.32 -8.16
CA LYS A 88 -2.89 14.87 -7.32
C LYS A 88 -3.37 14.38 -5.95
N ALA A 89 -3.15 13.10 -5.67
CA ALA A 89 -3.43 12.48 -4.40
C ALA A 89 -2.34 12.83 -3.36
N ARG A 90 -2.71 12.84 -2.08
CA ARG A 90 -1.78 13.19 -0.98
C ARG A 90 -0.55 12.32 -0.96
N PHE A 91 -0.66 11.02 -1.20
CA PHE A 91 0.49 10.11 -1.15
C PHE A 91 1.61 10.51 -2.13
N GLU A 92 1.29 11.18 -3.25
CA GLU A 92 2.28 11.70 -4.21
C GLU A 92 3.07 12.91 -3.68
N THR A 93 2.72 13.42 -2.50
CA THR A 93 3.46 14.49 -1.80
C THR A 93 4.36 13.96 -0.68
N LEU A 94 4.27 12.67 -0.37
CA LEU A 94 5.18 12.04 0.58
C LEU A 94 6.61 12.04 0.02
N PHE A 95 7.57 11.87 0.92
CA PHE A 95 8.97 11.74 0.53
C PHE A 95 9.19 10.40 -0.18
N SER A 96 10.14 10.38 -1.12
CA SER A 96 10.64 9.14 -1.70
C SER A 96 11.42 8.34 -0.65
N ASP A 97 11.67 7.06 -0.90
CA ASP A 97 12.53 6.24 -0.04
C ASP A 97 13.98 6.72 -0.02
N ALA A 98 14.42 7.51 -1.01
CA ALA A 98 15.75 8.14 -1.02
C ALA A 98 15.90 9.24 0.04
N ALA A 99 14.80 9.83 0.51
CA ALA A 99 14.83 10.95 1.44
C ALA A 99 15.26 10.59 2.87
N ILE A 100 15.57 9.32 3.16
CA ILE A 100 16.26 8.91 4.37
C ILE A 100 17.73 9.39 4.41
N ASP A 101 18.29 9.71 3.24
CA ASP A 101 19.60 10.31 3.07
C ASP A 101 19.50 11.84 3.23
N PRO A 102 20.28 12.47 4.13
CA PRO A 102 20.32 13.92 4.28
C PRO A 102 20.58 14.69 2.98
N ASP A 103 21.36 14.13 2.05
CA ASP A 103 21.65 14.78 0.77
C ASP A 103 20.43 14.84 -0.15
N HIS A 104 19.42 13.99 0.11
CA HIS A 104 18.15 13.90 -0.62
C HIS A 104 16.93 14.16 0.27
N ALA A 105 17.09 14.80 1.44
CA ALA A 105 16.04 14.93 2.45
C ALA A 105 14.76 15.68 2.01
N ASN A 106 14.78 16.36 0.86
CA ASN A 106 13.59 17.02 0.31
C ASN A 106 13.03 16.31 -0.93
N ASP A 107 13.50 15.10 -1.24
CA ASP A 107 13.07 14.39 -2.43
C ASP A 107 11.64 13.83 -2.27
N THR A 108 10.74 14.36 -3.10
CA THR A 108 9.35 13.88 -3.24
C THR A 108 9.11 13.31 -4.64
N THR A 109 10.17 13.01 -5.39
CA THR A 109 10.09 12.47 -6.75
C THR A 109 10.01 10.96 -6.69
N HIS A 110 8.88 10.41 -7.14
CA HIS A 110 8.64 8.97 -7.12
C HIS A 110 9.05 8.36 -8.44
N VAL A 111 10.33 7.99 -8.57
CA VAL A 111 10.83 7.25 -9.75
C VAL A 111 10.46 5.77 -9.62
N LEU A 112 9.72 5.26 -10.60
CA LEU A 112 9.25 3.88 -10.62
C LEU A 112 10.39 2.96 -11.01
N GLY A 113 10.90 2.20 -10.04
CA GLY A 113 12.08 1.34 -10.22
C GLY A 113 11.97 -0.05 -9.59
N GLY A 114 11.05 -0.27 -8.63
CA GLY A 114 10.94 -1.59 -8.01
C GLY A 114 10.17 -2.57 -8.89
N VAL A 115 10.84 -3.53 -9.53
CA VAL A 115 10.18 -4.53 -10.42
C VAL A 115 10.23 -5.96 -9.87
N GLN A 116 11.28 -6.30 -9.11
CA GLN A 116 11.41 -7.63 -8.52
C GLN A 116 10.40 -7.81 -7.37
N GLN A 117 9.65 -8.90 -7.46
CA GLN A 117 8.67 -9.31 -6.45
C GLN A 117 9.37 -9.93 -5.25
N ALA A 118 8.84 -9.68 -4.05
CA ALA A 118 9.45 -10.08 -2.78
C ALA A 118 9.83 -11.57 -2.77
N ASN A 119 11.07 -11.88 -2.36
CA ASN A 119 11.60 -13.25 -2.16
C ASN A 119 11.51 -14.22 -3.36
N SER A 120 11.22 -13.72 -4.56
CA SER A 120 11.04 -14.55 -5.75
C SER A 120 11.97 -14.19 -6.91
N GLU A 121 12.52 -12.98 -6.90
CA GLU A 121 13.30 -12.36 -8.00
C GLU A 121 12.55 -12.29 -9.35
N GLY A 122 11.29 -12.74 -9.39
CA GLY A 122 10.42 -12.66 -10.56
C GLY A 122 9.89 -11.25 -10.76
N ILE A 123 9.48 -10.94 -11.99
CA ILE A 123 8.83 -9.67 -12.34
C ILE A 123 7.39 -9.99 -12.71
N LEU A 124 6.40 -9.31 -12.14
CA LEU A 124 5.04 -9.45 -12.64
C LEU A 124 4.94 -8.77 -14.01
N VAL A 125 4.60 -9.54 -15.05
CA VAL A 125 4.47 -9.06 -16.43
C VAL A 125 3.00 -9.12 -16.84
N ASP A 126 2.45 -7.96 -17.22
CA ASP A 126 1.07 -7.84 -17.66
C ASP A 126 0.81 -8.48 -19.05
N THR A 127 -0.45 -8.50 -19.46
CA THR A 127 -0.86 -9.10 -20.74
C THR A 127 -0.32 -8.38 -21.99
N ASN A 128 0.20 -7.15 -21.84
CA ASN A 128 0.86 -6.39 -22.89
C ASN A 128 2.40 -6.59 -22.89
N GLY A 129 2.92 -7.45 -22.01
CA GLY A 129 4.36 -7.66 -21.87
C GLY A 129 5.07 -6.54 -21.11
N ARG A 130 4.36 -5.77 -20.26
CA ARG A 130 4.96 -4.70 -19.45
C ARG A 130 5.17 -5.17 -18.02
N ALA A 131 6.31 -4.80 -17.43
CA ALA A 131 6.53 -4.98 -16.00
C ALA A 131 5.56 -4.14 -15.17
N ILE A 132 5.19 -4.66 -14.01
CA ILE A 132 4.59 -3.89 -12.93
C ILE A 132 5.70 -3.28 -12.09
N TYR A 133 5.60 -1.98 -11.88
CA TYR A 133 6.58 -1.20 -11.15
C TYR A 133 6.06 -0.89 -9.75
N THR A 134 6.96 -0.68 -8.82
CA THR A 134 6.63 -0.26 -7.46
C THR A 134 7.48 0.92 -7.05
N THR A 135 6.92 1.73 -6.15
CA THR A 135 7.59 2.83 -5.48
C THR A 135 7.40 2.70 -3.98
N MET A 136 8.35 3.19 -3.21
CA MET A 136 8.28 3.27 -1.75
C MET A 136 8.30 4.73 -1.33
N MET A 137 7.50 5.06 -0.33
CA MET A 137 7.28 6.42 0.15
C MET A 137 7.22 6.43 1.67
N ILE A 138 7.63 7.54 2.27
CA ILE A 138 7.66 7.72 3.72
C ILE A 138 7.11 9.10 4.10
N ASN A 139 6.57 9.21 5.32
CA ASN A 139 6.22 10.52 5.87
C ASN A 139 7.40 11.17 6.60
N ASP A 140 7.18 12.42 7.02
CA ASP A 140 8.10 13.22 7.82
C ASP A 140 8.47 12.55 9.14
N VAL A 141 7.52 11.94 9.86
CA VAL A 141 7.79 11.26 11.14
C VAL A 141 8.80 10.12 10.97
N TYR A 142 8.65 9.32 9.92
CA TYR A 142 9.62 8.27 9.58
C TYR A 142 10.98 8.89 9.24
N GLN A 143 11.00 9.86 8.32
CA GLN A 143 12.22 10.50 7.84
C GLN A 143 13.02 11.15 8.98
N ASP A 144 12.36 11.97 9.78
CA ASP A 144 12.95 12.69 10.90
C ASP A 144 13.59 11.71 11.89
N PHE A 145 12.92 10.60 12.17
CA PHE A 145 13.47 9.56 13.03
C PHE A 145 14.77 8.97 12.46
N VAL A 146 14.79 8.68 11.16
CA VAL A 146 15.98 8.13 10.49
C VAL A 146 17.13 9.13 10.46
N ILE A 147 16.89 10.36 10.02
CA ILE A 147 17.91 11.41 9.90
C ILE A 147 18.47 11.79 11.28
N LYS A 148 17.59 12.00 12.28
CA LYS A 148 18.00 12.39 13.65
C LYS A 148 18.91 11.35 14.30
N ASN A 149 18.61 10.06 14.09
CA ASN A 149 19.39 8.96 14.65
C ASN A 149 20.52 8.49 13.71
N LYS A 150 20.68 9.13 12.55
CA LYS A 150 21.66 8.79 11.50
C LYS A 150 21.56 7.34 11.03
N LEU A 151 20.35 6.77 10.96
CA LEU A 151 20.18 5.35 10.58
C LEU A 151 20.53 5.06 9.12
N TYR A 152 20.75 6.09 8.30
CA TYR A 152 21.35 5.99 6.97
C TYR A 152 22.85 5.62 7.02
N ASP A 153 23.55 5.87 8.12
CA ASP A 153 24.95 5.50 8.30
C ASP A 153 25.05 4.06 8.85
N PRO A 154 25.76 3.14 8.18
CA PRO A 154 25.86 1.76 8.62
C PRO A 154 26.43 1.57 10.04
N ALA A 155 27.38 2.42 10.46
CA ALA A 155 27.98 2.31 11.78
C ALA A 155 27.00 2.78 12.88
N ALA A 156 26.24 3.84 12.61
CA ALA A 156 25.18 4.32 13.48
C ALA A 156 24.05 3.28 13.60
N LEU A 157 23.59 2.70 12.49
CA LEU A 157 22.57 1.64 12.52
C LEU A 157 23.05 0.40 13.31
N GLN A 158 24.31 0.01 13.15
CA GLN A 158 24.90 -1.09 13.94
C GLN A 158 24.89 -0.81 15.45
N ALA A 159 25.28 0.41 15.84
CA ALA A 159 25.33 0.84 17.23
C ALA A 159 23.94 1.18 17.83
N PHE A 160 22.91 1.30 17.00
CA PHE A 160 21.57 1.70 17.43
C PHE A 160 20.97 0.68 18.42
N PRO A 161 20.31 1.11 19.51
CA PRO A 161 19.73 0.18 20.49
C PRO A 161 18.71 -0.75 19.83
N ALA A 162 18.81 -2.06 20.13
CA ALA A 162 18.06 -3.08 19.40
C ALA A 162 16.54 -2.97 19.61
N ASP A 163 16.12 -2.60 20.81
CA ASP A 163 14.72 -2.49 21.25
C ASP A 163 14.06 -1.16 20.87
N THR A 164 14.81 -0.19 20.32
CA THR A 164 14.21 1.07 19.89
C THR A 164 13.43 0.86 18.59
N SER A 165 12.15 1.19 18.62
CA SER A 165 11.21 1.08 17.49
C SER A 165 11.03 2.42 16.78
N PHE A 166 10.43 2.38 15.59
CA PHE A 166 9.92 3.59 14.94
C PHE A 166 8.88 4.29 15.84
N PRO A 167 8.81 5.63 15.82
CA PRO A 167 7.86 6.37 16.64
C PRO A 167 6.43 6.21 16.12
N VAL A 168 5.45 6.38 17.02
CA VAL A 168 4.03 6.48 16.65
C VAL A 168 3.84 7.57 15.60
N GLY A 169 3.10 7.26 14.54
CA GLY A 169 2.90 8.10 13.37
C GLY A 169 3.91 7.88 12.24
N ALA A 170 4.98 7.10 12.44
CA ALA A 170 5.83 6.72 11.33
C ALA A 170 5.04 5.90 10.29
N LEU A 171 5.08 6.35 9.05
CA LEU A 171 4.34 5.75 7.93
C LEU A 171 5.31 5.37 6.81
N SER A 172 5.12 4.16 6.27
CA SER A 172 5.75 3.70 5.04
C SER A 172 4.67 3.18 4.10
N LEU A 173 4.79 3.52 2.83
CA LEU A 173 3.86 3.13 1.78
C LEU A 173 4.63 2.47 0.64
N LYS A 174 4.09 1.39 0.08
CA LYS A 174 4.54 0.84 -1.19
C LYS A 174 3.38 0.85 -2.17
N ALA A 175 3.55 1.50 -3.31
CA ALA A 175 2.55 1.54 -4.37
C ALA A 175 2.99 0.65 -5.54
N ALA A 176 2.03 0.00 -6.20
CA ALA A 176 2.24 -0.79 -7.41
C ALA A 176 1.53 -0.15 -8.60
N TRP A 177 2.22 -0.10 -9.73
CA TRP A 177 1.87 0.68 -10.91
C TRP A 177 1.95 -0.16 -12.18
N LYS A 178 0.88 -0.11 -12.97
CA LYS A 178 0.84 -0.62 -14.33
C LYS A 178 1.15 0.50 -15.30
N ILE A 179 1.95 0.25 -16.33
CA ILE A 179 2.10 1.18 -17.47
C ILE A 179 0.84 1.11 -18.33
N VAL A 180 0.22 2.27 -18.56
CA VAL A 180 -0.97 2.41 -19.41
C VAL A 180 -0.54 2.35 -20.88
N GLN A 181 -1.17 1.48 -21.66
CA GLN A 181 -0.92 1.39 -23.10
C GLN A 181 -1.85 2.32 -23.89
N PRO A 182 -1.44 2.78 -25.09
CA PRO A 182 -2.32 3.57 -25.95
C PRO A 182 -3.66 2.88 -26.21
N GLY A 183 -4.76 3.57 -25.90
CA GLY A 183 -6.13 3.07 -26.12
C GLY A 183 -6.66 2.11 -25.05
N GLU A 184 -5.93 1.90 -23.96
CA GLU A 184 -6.40 1.12 -22.82
C GLU A 184 -7.47 1.88 -22.01
N ASP A 185 -8.53 1.19 -21.59
CA ASP A 185 -9.55 1.77 -20.71
C ASP A 185 -9.04 1.80 -19.27
N VAL A 186 -8.76 3.00 -18.79
CA VAL A 186 -8.28 3.26 -17.42
C VAL A 186 -9.27 4.07 -16.60
N SER A 187 -10.52 4.20 -17.05
CA SER A 187 -11.55 5.02 -16.39
C SER A 187 -11.85 4.59 -14.94
N GLY A 188 -11.57 3.34 -14.60
CA GLY A 188 -11.71 2.81 -13.24
C GLY A 188 -10.51 3.05 -12.32
N PHE A 189 -9.36 3.44 -12.85
CA PHE A 189 -8.11 3.52 -12.11
C PHE A 189 -7.78 4.96 -11.70
N TYR A 190 -7.00 5.09 -10.62
CA TYR A 190 -6.23 6.31 -10.42
C TYR A 190 -5.04 6.31 -11.38
N THR A 191 -4.94 7.33 -12.23
CA THR A 191 -3.83 7.50 -13.17
C THR A 191 -3.05 8.77 -12.91
N THR A 192 -1.74 8.71 -13.15
CA THR A 192 -0.82 9.86 -13.07
C THR A 192 0.31 9.68 -14.08
N LYS A 193 1.17 10.68 -14.22
CA LYS A 193 2.40 10.59 -15.00
C LYS A 193 3.59 10.47 -14.06
N ALA A 194 4.47 9.52 -14.34
CA ALA A 194 5.65 9.29 -13.52
C ALA A 194 6.91 8.97 -14.34
N PRO A 195 8.11 9.27 -13.82
CA PRO A 195 9.37 8.77 -14.37
C PRO A 195 9.51 7.27 -14.08
N VAL A 196 9.95 6.50 -15.09
CA VAL A 196 10.11 5.04 -15.01
C VAL A 196 11.54 4.66 -15.38
N GLN A 197 12.20 3.89 -14.52
CA GLN A 197 13.51 3.29 -14.83
C GLN A 197 13.34 2.18 -15.87
N LEU A 198 14.17 2.20 -16.91
CA LEU A 198 14.13 1.21 -17.98
C LEU A 198 14.88 -0.05 -17.58
N LEU A 199 14.29 -1.20 -17.94
CA LEU A 199 14.90 -2.50 -17.77
C LEU A 199 16.04 -2.71 -18.78
N SER A 200 17.00 -3.55 -18.42
CA SER A 200 18.09 -4.03 -19.27
C SER A 200 18.41 -5.50 -18.97
N THR A 201 19.05 -6.17 -19.93
CA THR A 201 19.57 -7.53 -19.71
C THR A 201 21.00 -7.44 -19.19
N VAL A 202 21.19 -7.67 -17.89
CA VAL A 202 22.51 -7.65 -17.24
C VAL A 202 22.86 -9.06 -16.81
N ASN A 203 24.00 -9.58 -17.27
CA ASN A 203 24.46 -10.95 -16.97
C ASN A 203 23.40 -12.04 -17.24
N GLY A 204 22.57 -11.84 -18.28
CA GLY A 204 21.51 -12.77 -18.67
C GLY A 204 20.21 -12.65 -17.86
N ALA A 205 20.12 -11.72 -16.91
CA ALA A 205 18.90 -11.44 -16.13
C ALA A 205 18.26 -10.13 -16.57
N VAL A 206 16.93 -10.10 -16.62
CA VAL A 206 16.14 -8.87 -16.85
C VAL A 206 16.02 -8.12 -15.52
N VAL A 207 16.63 -6.95 -15.42
CA VAL A 207 16.72 -6.16 -14.19
C VAL A 207 16.62 -4.66 -14.49
N ILE A 208 16.45 -3.85 -13.45
CA ILE A 208 16.83 -2.44 -13.49
C ILE A 208 18.35 -2.38 -13.23
N PRO A 209 19.17 -1.86 -14.15
CA PRO A 209 20.62 -1.76 -13.95
C PRO A 209 20.97 -0.67 -12.92
N ASP A 210 22.22 -0.66 -12.43
CA ASP A 210 22.69 0.29 -11.40
C ASP A 210 22.61 1.77 -11.84
N ASP A 211 22.77 2.05 -13.13
CA ASP A 211 22.58 3.38 -13.75
C ASP A 211 21.49 3.30 -14.84
N PRO A 212 20.21 3.26 -14.44
CA PRO A 212 19.12 3.03 -15.38
C PRO A 212 18.79 4.30 -16.15
N LYS A 213 18.55 4.13 -17.46
CA LYS A 213 17.89 5.18 -18.25
C LYS A 213 16.50 5.42 -17.69
N ILE A 214 16.07 6.68 -17.65
CA ILE A 214 14.75 7.06 -17.18
C ILE A 214 13.89 7.48 -18.39
N ALA A 215 12.70 6.90 -18.49
CA ALA A 215 11.65 7.38 -19.37
C ALA A 215 10.72 8.31 -18.59
N GLU A 216 10.67 9.56 -19.00
CA GLU A 216 9.89 10.61 -18.35
C GLU A 216 8.42 10.60 -18.80
N ASN A 217 7.54 11.10 -17.93
CA ASN A 217 6.12 11.35 -18.24
C ASN A 217 5.32 10.12 -18.73
N ILE A 218 5.64 8.93 -18.23
CA ILE A 218 4.90 7.71 -18.56
C ILE A 218 3.58 7.69 -17.82
N GLU A 219 2.47 7.47 -18.55
CA GLU A 219 1.16 7.31 -17.93
C GLU A 219 1.08 5.95 -17.23
N VAL A 220 0.73 5.99 -15.95
CA VAL A 220 0.66 4.82 -15.08
C VAL A 220 -0.65 4.78 -14.33
N ALA A 221 -1.13 3.56 -14.07
CA ALA A 221 -2.34 3.29 -13.30
C ALA A 221 -1.95 2.59 -11.98
N LEU A 222 -2.46 3.11 -10.86
CA LEU A 222 -2.26 2.50 -9.56
C LEU A 222 -3.06 1.19 -9.47
N VAL A 223 -2.39 0.09 -9.12
CA VAL A 223 -3.00 -1.24 -9.03
C VAL A 223 -2.93 -1.86 -7.64
N GLY A 224 -2.06 -1.38 -6.76
CA GLY A 224 -2.02 -1.89 -5.39
C GLY A 224 -1.26 -1.00 -4.42
N PHE A 225 -1.52 -1.20 -3.14
CA PHE A 225 -0.79 -0.58 -2.04
C PHE A 225 -0.49 -1.58 -0.93
N HIS A 226 0.65 -1.34 -0.28
CA HIS A 226 0.87 -1.66 1.13
C HIS A 226 0.98 -0.37 1.93
N ILE A 227 0.20 -0.24 3.00
CA ILE A 227 0.26 0.86 3.96
C ILE A 227 0.74 0.29 5.29
N ALA A 228 1.86 0.78 5.79
CA ALA A 228 2.40 0.45 7.11
C ALA A 228 2.37 1.69 8.00
N ILE A 229 1.62 1.63 9.09
CA ILE A 229 1.50 2.73 10.05
C ILE A 229 1.79 2.28 11.47
N VAL A 230 2.74 2.95 12.12
CA VAL A 230 2.98 2.78 13.56
C VAL A 230 1.92 3.54 14.35
N VAL A 231 1.16 2.82 15.17
CA VAL A 231 0.12 3.39 16.04
C VAL A 231 0.45 3.11 17.51
N ASN A 232 -0.21 3.83 18.42
CA ASN A 232 -0.04 3.63 19.85
C ASN A 232 -0.24 2.16 20.25
N GLY A 233 0.71 1.58 20.99
CA GLY A 233 0.71 0.18 21.40
C GLY A 233 1.11 -0.84 20.33
N HIS A 234 1.39 -0.43 19.08
CA HIS A 234 1.75 -1.34 17.98
C HIS A 234 3.03 -0.89 17.26
N PRO A 235 4.20 -1.02 17.93
CA PRO A 235 5.51 -0.65 17.36
C PRO A 235 5.92 -1.47 16.13
N GLU A 236 5.29 -2.63 15.89
CA GLU A 236 5.44 -3.45 14.69
C GLU A 236 4.74 -2.88 13.45
N ALA A 237 3.98 -1.79 13.61
CA ALA A 237 3.04 -1.21 12.66
C ALA A 237 1.86 -2.12 12.31
N ILE A 238 0.74 -1.50 11.93
CA ILE A 238 -0.35 -2.18 11.22
C ILE A 238 0.05 -2.23 9.75
N TRP A 239 0.08 -3.42 9.16
CA TRP A 239 0.40 -3.62 7.74
C TRP A 239 -0.87 -3.97 6.97
N ALA A 240 -1.35 -3.03 6.15
CA ALA A 240 -2.58 -3.16 5.39
C ALA A 240 -2.32 -3.23 3.87
N THR A 241 -3.09 -4.07 3.19
CA THR A 241 -3.01 -4.28 1.75
C THR A 241 -4.27 -3.78 1.06
N PHE A 242 -4.12 -2.93 0.04
CA PHE A 242 -5.21 -2.50 -0.82
C PHE A 242 -4.92 -2.87 -2.27
N GLU A 243 -5.97 -3.22 -3.01
CA GLU A 243 -5.87 -3.60 -4.42
C GLU A 243 -7.01 -2.99 -5.23
N HIS A 244 -6.77 -2.76 -6.52
CA HIS A 244 -7.84 -2.51 -7.47
C HIS A 244 -8.68 -3.79 -7.67
N LYS A 245 -10.01 -3.68 -7.64
CA LYS A 245 -10.95 -4.80 -7.66
C LYS A 245 -10.83 -5.68 -8.91
N ASP A 246 -10.43 -5.07 -10.03
CA ASP A 246 -10.30 -5.73 -11.33
C ASP A 246 -8.86 -6.23 -11.61
N ASN A 247 -7.99 -6.30 -10.60
CA ASN A 247 -6.64 -6.85 -10.77
C ASN A 247 -6.65 -8.32 -11.18
N VAL A 248 -7.27 -9.16 -10.34
CA VAL A 248 -7.22 -10.62 -10.43
C VAL A 248 -8.47 -11.25 -9.81
N PRO A 249 -8.88 -12.46 -10.25
CA PRO A 249 -9.82 -13.27 -9.48
C PRO A 249 -9.15 -13.83 -8.22
N TYR A 250 -9.94 -14.32 -7.28
CA TYR A 250 -9.44 -15.06 -6.11
C TYR A 250 -9.68 -16.57 -6.27
N VAL A 251 -8.85 -17.36 -5.61
CA VAL A 251 -8.96 -18.81 -5.58
C VAL A 251 -10.11 -19.22 -4.66
N ALA A 252 -11.13 -19.88 -5.20
CA ALA A 252 -12.27 -20.38 -4.43
C ALA A 252 -11.89 -21.62 -3.59
N GLU A 253 -12.66 -21.87 -2.53
CA GLU A 253 -12.53 -23.11 -1.77
C GLU A 253 -12.77 -24.33 -2.67
N GLY A 254 -11.90 -25.33 -2.59
CA GLY A 254 -11.97 -26.52 -3.44
C GLY A 254 -11.49 -26.33 -4.88
N GLN A 255 -10.90 -25.18 -5.23
CA GLN A 255 -10.25 -25.00 -6.54
C GLN A 255 -9.19 -26.09 -6.76
N VAL A 256 -9.21 -26.71 -7.93
CA VAL A 256 -8.23 -27.74 -8.33
C VAL A 256 -7.32 -27.24 -9.47
N PRO A 257 -6.08 -27.75 -9.59
CA PRO A 257 -5.08 -27.25 -10.55
C PRO A 257 -5.56 -27.18 -12.00
N ASP A 258 -6.25 -28.20 -12.50
CA ASP A 258 -6.66 -28.31 -13.90
C ASP A 258 -7.91 -27.51 -14.29
N LYS A 259 -8.55 -26.85 -13.35
CA LYS A 259 -9.75 -26.04 -13.60
C LYS A 259 -9.40 -24.57 -13.71
N SER A 260 -10.14 -23.87 -14.58
CA SER A 260 -10.05 -22.41 -14.68
C SER A 260 -10.45 -21.75 -13.37
N VAL A 261 -9.81 -20.63 -13.05
CA VAL A 261 -10.11 -19.84 -11.85
C VAL A 261 -11.28 -18.89 -12.10
N SER A 262 -11.38 -18.30 -13.29
CA SER A 262 -12.51 -17.44 -13.67
C SER A 262 -12.79 -17.48 -15.17
N GLU A 263 -14.06 -17.26 -15.54
CA GLU A 263 -14.53 -17.10 -16.91
C GLU A 263 -14.43 -15.65 -17.43
N ALA A 264 -14.09 -14.71 -16.54
CA ALA A 264 -13.88 -13.30 -16.85
C ALA A 264 -12.40 -12.96 -17.02
N ASN A 265 -12.10 -11.94 -17.83
CA ASN A 265 -10.78 -11.33 -17.88
C ASN A 265 -10.63 -10.35 -16.72
N PHE A 266 -9.41 -10.22 -16.23
CA PHE A 266 -9.00 -9.18 -15.28
C PHE A 266 -7.70 -8.54 -15.80
N THR A 267 -7.26 -7.47 -15.17
CA THR A 267 -6.05 -6.72 -15.54
C THR A 267 -4.82 -7.63 -15.69
N PHE A 268 -4.66 -8.58 -14.77
CA PHE A 268 -3.52 -9.51 -14.73
C PHE A 268 -3.92 -10.99 -14.87
N TYR A 269 -5.14 -11.28 -15.35
CA TYR A 269 -5.62 -12.64 -15.54
C TYR A 269 -6.40 -12.78 -16.83
N LYS A 270 -5.95 -13.68 -17.71
CA LYS A 270 -6.71 -14.10 -18.88
C LYS A 270 -7.78 -15.10 -18.47
N LYS A 271 -9.02 -14.87 -18.92
CA LYS A 271 -10.13 -15.78 -18.69
C LYS A 271 -9.80 -17.22 -19.07
N ASN A 272 -10.39 -18.16 -18.33
CA ASN A 272 -10.24 -19.60 -18.50
C ASN A 272 -8.81 -20.13 -18.28
N THR A 273 -7.91 -19.34 -17.68
CA THR A 273 -6.57 -19.83 -17.28
C THR A 273 -6.71 -20.81 -16.12
N LYS A 274 -6.08 -21.98 -16.26
CA LYS A 274 -6.07 -23.02 -15.22
C LYS A 274 -5.32 -22.54 -13.99
N MET A 275 -5.73 -23.01 -12.82
CA MET A 275 -5.02 -22.70 -11.58
C MET A 275 -3.54 -23.13 -11.63
N SER A 276 -3.21 -24.24 -12.31
CA SER A 276 -1.83 -24.71 -12.53
C SER A 276 -0.95 -23.74 -13.32
N ASP A 277 -1.55 -22.81 -14.05
CA ASP A 277 -0.87 -21.86 -14.93
C ASP A 277 -0.85 -20.44 -14.34
N CYS A 278 -1.34 -20.29 -13.10
CA CYS A 278 -1.42 -19.02 -12.39
C CYS A 278 -0.25 -18.86 -11.40
N ASN A 279 0.16 -17.61 -11.15
CA ASN A 279 1.22 -17.24 -10.20
C ASN A 279 2.55 -17.99 -10.46
N ILE A 280 2.85 -18.33 -11.71
CA ILE A 280 4.10 -19.00 -12.08
C ILE A 280 5.24 -17.97 -12.08
N ASN A 281 6.24 -18.20 -11.22
CA ASN A 281 7.45 -17.40 -11.20
C ASN A 281 8.20 -17.56 -12.53
N ASN A 282 8.60 -16.43 -13.12
CA ASN A 282 9.23 -16.35 -14.43
C ASN A 282 10.74 -16.10 -14.38
N ASN A 283 11.35 -16.01 -13.18
CA ASN A 283 12.80 -15.99 -13.06
C ASN A 283 13.39 -17.42 -13.16
N PRO A 284 14.47 -17.68 -13.93
CA PRO A 284 15.25 -16.77 -14.78
C PRO A 284 14.89 -16.82 -16.27
N VAL A 285 13.66 -17.20 -16.64
CA VAL A 285 13.28 -17.43 -18.04
C VAL A 285 12.79 -16.17 -18.78
N LEU A 286 12.91 -15.00 -18.15
CA LEU A 286 12.51 -13.73 -18.75
C LEU A 286 13.40 -13.35 -19.94
N SER A 287 12.78 -12.80 -20.98
CA SER A 287 13.43 -12.14 -22.09
C SER A 287 12.90 -10.72 -22.24
N LEU A 288 13.77 -9.78 -22.62
CA LEU A 288 13.45 -8.37 -22.77
C LEU A 288 13.83 -7.89 -24.17
N ASN A 289 12.88 -7.24 -24.85
CA ASN A 289 13.19 -6.33 -25.94
C ASN A 289 13.47 -4.95 -25.35
N GLU A 290 14.74 -4.57 -25.22
CA GLU A 290 15.14 -3.30 -24.57
C GLU A 290 14.63 -2.06 -25.30
N ALA A 291 14.47 -2.12 -26.62
CA ALA A 291 14.00 -0.97 -27.40
C ALA A 291 12.51 -0.67 -27.16
N THR A 292 11.69 -1.71 -26.99
CA THR A 292 10.25 -1.57 -26.77
C THR A 292 9.83 -1.73 -25.31
N GLN A 293 10.75 -2.21 -24.47
CA GLN A 293 10.51 -2.61 -23.08
C GLN A 293 9.41 -3.67 -22.94
N VAL A 294 9.31 -4.56 -23.94
CA VAL A 294 8.39 -5.71 -23.94
C VAL A 294 9.11 -6.92 -23.38
N ILE A 295 8.44 -7.60 -22.44
CA ILE A 295 8.94 -8.74 -21.68
C ILE A 295 8.13 -9.99 -22.03
N SER A 296 8.78 -11.14 -22.09
CA SER A 296 8.10 -12.44 -22.16
C SER A 296 8.78 -13.49 -21.27
N PRO A 297 8.02 -14.47 -20.72
CA PRO A 297 6.57 -14.65 -20.85
C PRO A 297 5.75 -13.65 -20.01
N VAL A 298 4.49 -13.44 -20.40
CA VAL A 298 3.48 -12.75 -19.58
C VAL A 298 2.96 -13.67 -18.47
N ASN A 299 2.47 -13.11 -17.37
CA ASN A 299 1.91 -13.90 -16.27
C ASN A 299 0.37 -13.91 -16.30
N ASN A 300 -0.21 -14.90 -15.62
CA ASN A 300 -1.58 -14.85 -15.11
C ASN A 300 -1.51 -14.88 -13.60
N ALA A 301 -2.06 -13.86 -12.95
CA ALA A 301 -2.05 -13.70 -11.51
C ALA A 301 -3.43 -14.02 -10.92
N VAL A 302 -3.44 -14.60 -9.72
CA VAL A 302 -4.65 -14.85 -8.92
C VAL A 302 -4.37 -14.55 -7.45
N ARG A 303 -5.40 -14.13 -6.72
CA ARG A 303 -5.30 -13.94 -5.27
C ARG A 303 -5.58 -15.25 -4.54
N GLN A 304 -4.59 -15.78 -3.84
CA GLN A 304 -4.67 -17.08 -3.22
C GLN A 304 -5.60 -17.11 -2.00
N PHE A 305 -5.59 -16.05 -1.20
CA PHE A 305 -6.45 -15.90 -0.03
C PHE A 305 -7.26 -14.62 -0.18
N ARG A 306 -8.57 -14.76 -0.43
CA ARG A 306 -9.49 -13.65 -0.77
C ARG A 306 -9.27 -12.40 0.09
N LEU A 307 -9.21 -12.58 1.42
CA LEU A 307 -9.02 -11.51 2.40
C LEU A 307 -7.78 -11.73 3.30
N GLY A 308 -6.74 -12.37 2.75
CA GLY A 308 -5.53 -12.70 3.50
C GLY A 308 -5.75 -13.70 4.65
N ALA A 309 -6.79 -14.53 4.57
CA ALA A 309 -7.20 -15.53 5.57
C ALA A 309 -7.58 -14.90 6.94
N GLY A 310 -7.18 -15.53 8.05
CA GLY A 310 -7.64 -15.16 9.40
C GLY A 310 -8.98 -15.78 9.81
N SER A 311 -9.47 -15.42 10.99
CA SER A 311 -10.74 -15.92 11.51
C SER A 311 -11.93 -15.44 10.67
N SER A 312 -13.04 -16.20 10.65
CA SER A 312 -14.25 -15.78 9.95
C SER A 312 -14.80 -14.43 10.46
N ALA A 313 -14.63 -14.15 11.75
CA ALA A 313 -15.00 -12.86 12.34
C ALA A 313 -14.15 -11.71 11.77
N ASN A 314 -12.84 -11.94 11.58
CA ASN A 314 -11.95 -10.96 10.95
C ASN A 314 -12.36 -10.68 9.50
N GLN A 315 -12.57 -11.74 8.72
CA GLN A 315 -12.99 -11.62 7.32
C GLN A 315 -14.33 -10.90 7.19
N ASN A 316 -15.28 -11.16 8.10
CA ASN A 316 -16.55 -10.44 8.15
C ASN A 316 -16.39 -8.95 8.47
N ASN A 317 -15.43 -8.56 9.32
CA ASN A 317 -15.14 -7.14 9.58
C ASN A 317 -14.65 -6.44 8.32
N ILE A 318 -13.75 -7.07 7.56
CA ILE A 318 -13.22 -6.55 6.29
C ILE A 318 -14.35 -6.40 5.26
N ASP A 319 -15.20 -7.42 5.12
CA ASP A 319 -16.35 -7.38 4.19
C ASP A 319 -17.32 -6.24 4.52
N ILE A 320 -17.66 -6.08 5.80
CA ILE A 320 -18.52 -4.98 6.27
C ILE A 320 -17.90 -3.62 5.98
N LEU A 321 -16.61 -3.44 6.33
CA LEU A 321 -15.93 -2.16 6.13
C LEU A 321 -15.78 -1.82 4.65
N ASN A 322 -15.34 -2.76 3.81
CA ASN A 322 -15.27 -2.56 2.36
C ASN A 322 -16.63 -2.11 1.80
N ALA A 323 -17.73 -2.80 2.17
CA ALA A 323 -19.07 -2.43 1.74
C ALA A 323 -19.49 -1.04 2.23
N GLN A 324 -19.21 -0.70 3.49
CA GLN A 324 -19.51 0.62 4.07
C GLN A 324 -18.75 1.73 3.35
N MET A 325 -17.43 1.57 3.14
CA MET A 325 -16.61 2.58 2.47
C MET A 325 -17.05 2.78 1.02
N HIS A 326 -17.33 1.71 0.29
CA HIS A 326 -17.84 1.79 -1.09
C HIS A 326 -19.21 2.46 -1.19
N ALA A 327 -20.06 2.35 -0.16
CA ALA A 327 -21.34 3.03 -0.10
C ALA A 327 -21.22 4.52 0.24
N MET A 328 -20.18 4.92 1.00
CA MET A 328 -19.95 6.31 1.40
C MET A 328 -19.22 7.14 0.34
N LEU A 329 -18.39 6.51 -0.49
CA LEU A 329 -17.66 7.20 -1.56
C LEU A 329 -18.61 7.62 -2.69
N ALA A 330 -18.33 8.78 -3.30
CA ALA A 330 -19.12 9.28 -4.42
C ALA A 330 -19.11 8.27 -5.58
N PRO A 331 -20.24 8.05 -6.30
CA PRO A 331 -20.30 7.08 -7.39
C PRO A 331 -19.24 7.28 -8.50
N THR A 332 -18.80 8.52 -8.70
CA THR A 332 -17.76 8.92 -9.66
C THR A 332 -16.33 8.78 -9.14
N SER A 333 -16.15 8.47 -7.86
CA SER A 333 -14.83 8.32 -7.25
C SER A 333 -14.16 7.01 -7.69
N VAL A 334 -13.00 7.13 -8.33
CA VAL A 334 -12.16 5.97 -8.71
C VAL A 334 -11.76 5.12 -7.49
N TRP A 335 -11.73 5.73 -6.30
CA TRP A 335 -11.40 5.04 -5.05
C TRP A 335 -12.43 3.96 -4.67
N ARG A 336 -13.64 3.98 -5.25
CA ARG A 336 -14.62 2.87 -5.14
C ARG A 336 -14.19 1.60 -5.85
N ASN A 337 -13.17 1.68 -6.70
CA ASN A 337 -12.61 0.53 -7.40
C ASN A 337 -11.45 -0.10 -6.64
N TYR A 338 -11.10 0.41 -5.46
CA TYR A 338 -10.09 -0.17 -4.58
C TYR A 338 -10.75 -0.71 -3.32
N PHE A 339 -10.17 -1.76 -2.73
CA PHE A 339 -10.69 -2.38 -1.52
C PHE A 339 -9.54 -2.85 -0.62
N GLU A 340 -9.81 -2.94 0.67
CA GLU A 340 -8.87 -3.56 1.62
C GLU A 340 -8.93 -5.08 1.43
N VAL A 341 -7.79 -5.68 1.09
CA VAL A 341 -7.65 -7.14 1.12
C VAL A 341 -7.59 -7.61 2.57
N GLY A 342 -6.86 -6.89 3.42
CA GLY A 342 -6.82 -7.09 4.85
C GLY A 342 -5.65 -6.36 5.49
N ALA A 343 -5.47 -6.59 6.79
CA ALA A 343 -4.37 -6.06 7.58
C ALA A 343 -3.86 -7.11 8.57
N ILE A 344 -2.58 -7.03 8.93
CA ILE A 344 -1.90 -7.90 9.90
C ILE A 344 -1.15 -7.06 10.94
N TRP A 345 -1.20 -7.48 12.21
CA TRP A 345 -0.62 -6.78 13.36
C TRP A 345 -0.37 -7.76 14.53
N PHE A 346 0.15 -7.29 15.67
CA PHE A 346 0.29 -8.13 16.86
C PHE A 346 -0.95 -8.14 17.75
N VAL A 347 -1.30 -9.31 18.27
CA VAL A 347 -2.40 -9.48 19.23
C VAL A 347 -2.11 -8.80 20.58
N GLU A 348 -0.84 -8.68 20.95
CA GLU A 348 -0.38 -8.04 22.18
C GLU A 348 0.16 -6.64 21.92
N THR A 349 -0.15 -5.70 22.80
CA THR A 349 0.39 -4.33 22.76
C THR A 349 1.84 -4.30 23.19
N ASP A 350 2.65 -3.46 22.53
CA ASP A 350 4.07 -3.22 22.82
C ASP A 350 4.92 -4.51 22.84
N ALA A 351 4.56 -5.48 22.00
CA ALA A 351 5.16 -6.81 22.01
C ALA A 351 6.33 -6.99 21.02
N LEU A 352 6.64 -6.00 20.18
CA LEU A 352 7.79 -6.07 19.27
C LEU A 352 9.11 -6.14 20.04
N LYS A 353 9.89 -7.17 19.73
CA LYS A 353 11.23 -7.39 20.28
C LYS A 353 12.23 -7.67 19.16
N PRO A 354 13.53 -7.42 19.38
CA PRO A 354 14.58 -7.85 18.47
C PRO A 354 14.53 -9.35 18.21
N ASP A 355 15.02 -9.80 17.05
CA ASP A 355 15.11 -11.22 16.68
C ASP A 355 13.77 -11.95 16.65
N TRP A 356 12.69 -11.23 16.33
CA TRP A 356 11.37 -11.81 16.09
C TRP A 356 11.15 -12.03 14.58
N ASN A 357 10.45 -13.12 14.25
CA ASN A 357 9.89 -13.41 12.92
C ASN A 357 8.58 -14.20 13.06
N PRO A 358 7.70 -14.18 12.04
CA PRO A 358 6.41 -14.87 12.14
C PRO A 358 6.51 -16.40 12.17
N ASN A 359 7.62 -17.01 11.76
CA ASN A 359 7.78 -18.47 11.77
C ASN A 359 8.11 -19.01 13.17
N SER A 360 8.85 -18.27 14.00
CA SER A 360 9.14 -18.63 15.40
C SER A 360 8.24 -17.94 16.41
N GLY A 361 7.59 -16.84 16.03
CA GLY A 361 6.72 -16.03 16.89
C GLY A 361 5.27 -15.93 16.40
N ALA A 362 4.78 -16.94 15.66
CA ALA A 362 3.47 -16.94 15.01
C ALA A 362 2.29 -16.58 15.94
N ALA A 363 2.38 -16.96 17.21
CA ALA A 363 1.34 -16.69 18.21
C ALA A 363 1.06 -15.20 18.45
N LEU A 364 2.02 -14.32 18.13
CA LEU A 364 1.83 -12.88 18.24
C LEU A 364 1.02 -12.30 17.07
N THR A 365 1.00 -12.95 15.91
CA THR A 365 0.35 -12.38 14.71
C THR A 365 -1.17 -12.65 14.69
N THR A 366 -1.96 -11.63 14.34
CA THR A 366 -3.41 -11.74 14.17
C THR A 366 -3.91 -10.88 13.01
N GLY A 367 -5.21 -10.91 12.73
CA GLY A 367 -5.81 -10.30 11.54
C GLY A 367 -5.78 -11.23 10.34
N SER A 368 -5.32 -10.73 9.20
CA SER A 368 -5.14 -11.47 7.94
C SER A 368 -3.77 -12.18 7.91
N THR A 369 -3.68 -13.38 8.50
CA THR A 369 -2.40 -14.07 8.72
C THR A 369 -1.74 -14.70 7.49
N LYS A 370 -2.38 -14.62 6.32
CA LYS A 370 -1.84 -15.00 5.01
C LYS A 370 -1.99 -13.86 3.99
N LEU A 371 -1.71 -12.64 4.43
CA LEU A 371 -1.93 -11.41 3.68
C LEU A 371 -0.83 -11.19 2.62
N SER A 372 -1.21 -11.35 1.36
CA SER A 372 -0.35 -11.02 0.22
C SER A 372 -1.11 -10.12 -0.75
N ASN A 373 -0.43 -9.14 -1.32
CA ASN A 373 -0.92 -8.36 -2.43
C ASN A 373 -0.66 -9.11 -3.74
N SER A 374 -1.71 -9.32 -4.53
CA SER A 374 -1.63 -10.13 -5.74
C SER A 374 -0.67 -9.58 -6.82
N VAL A 375 -0.27 -8.31 -6.71
CA VAL A 375 0.65 -7.64 -7.64
C VAL A 375 1.98 -7.19 -7.03
N ILE A 376 2.23 -7.45 -5.73
CA ILE A 376 3.52 -7.19 -5.05
C ILE A 376 4.19 -8.50 -4.60
N GLU A 377 3.38 -9.51 -4.22
CA GLU A 377 3.81 -10.83 -3.77
C GLU A 377 3.15 -11.96 -4.59
N THR A 378 2.99 -11.76 -5.90
CA THR A 378 2.28 -12.68 -6.82
C THR A 378 2.75 -14.13 -6.65
N PHE A 379 4.06 -14.34 -6.59
CA PHE A 379 4.69 -15.67 -6.69
C PHE A 379 4.86 -16.39 -5.35
N THR A 380 4.64 -15.72 -4.22
CA THR A 380 4.98 -16.24 -2.88
C THR A 380 3.76 -16.50 -2.00
N GLN A 381 2.54 -16.20 -2.48
CA GLN A 381 1.29 -16.31 -1.71
C GLN A 381 1.05 -17.71 -1.10
N ASN A 382 1.53 -18.79 -1.73
CA ASN A 382 1.38 -20.17 -1.22
C ASN A 382 2.55 -20.66 -0.38
N VAL A 383 3.62 -19.87 -0.24
CA VAL A 383 4.81 -20.26 0.51
C VAL A 383 4.62 -19.80 1.95
N VAL A 384 4.41 -20.75 2.88
CA VAL A 384 4.07 -20.45 4.29
C VAL A 384 5.05 -19.50 4.96
N SER A 385 6.35 -19.60 4.66
CA SER A 385 7.36 -18.71 5.21
C SER A 385 7.35 -17.29 4.62
N GLN A 386 6.59 -17.05 3.54
CA GLN A 386 6.63 -15.83 2.73
C GLN A 386 5.26 -15.17 2.49
N ASN A 387 4.17 -15.76 2.99
CA ASN A 387 2.81 -15.39 2.61
C ASN A 387 2.10 -14.41 3.55
N ASN A 388 2.85 -13.57 4.26
CA ASN A 388 2.31 -12.40 4.95
C ASN A 388 3.32 -11.26 5.02
N CYS A 389 2.87 -10.04 5.36
CA CYS A 389 3.75 -8.87 5.43
C CYS A 389 4.95 -9.09 6.38
N PHE A 390 4.72 -9.73 7.53
CA PHE A 390 5.77 -9.99 8.53
C PHE A 390 6.80 -11.04 8.07
N SER A 391 6.53 -11.83 7.03
CA SER A 391 7.55 -12.70 6.42
C SER A 391 8.75 -11.89 5.95
N CYS A 392 8.50 -10.68 5.46
CA CYS A 392 9.50 -9.72 5.01
C CYS A 392 9.83 -8.68 6.10
N HIS A 393 8.81 -8.20 6.80
CA HIS A 393 8.89 -7.11 7.77
C HIS A 393 9.01 -7.65 9.20
N ASN A 394 10.21 -8.08 9.58
CA ASN A 394 10.48 -8.62 10.90
C ASN A 394 11.77 -8.04 11.50
N SER A 395 12.11 -8.40 12.74
CA SER A 395 13.22 -7.81 13.48
C SER A 395 14.45 -8.73 13.54
N MET A 396 14.51 -9.76 12.70
CA MET A 396 15.65 -10.68 12.62
C MET A 396 16.92 -9.97 12.17
N ALA A 397 18.04 -10.51 12.63
CA ALA A 397 19.37 -10.18 12.12
C ALA A 397 19.45 -10.31 10.59
N VAL A 398 20.26 -9.44 9.98
CA VAL A 398 20.60 -9.49 8.55
C VAL A 398 22.03 -9.99 8.43
N THR A 399 22.18 -11.22 7.96
CA THR A 399 23.47 -11.93 7.87
C THR A 399 24.07 -11.91 6.48
N GLU A 400 23.23 -11.82 5.44
CA GLU A 400 23.67 -11.63 4.05
C GLU A 400 23.91 -10.14 3.77
N VAL A 401 25.18 -9.73 3.81
CA VAL A 401 25.59 -8.32 3.65
C VAL A 401 26.64 -8.18 2.55
N SER A 402 26.83 -6.95 2.05
CA SER A 402 27.91 -6.64 1.09
C SER A 402 29.30 -6.99 1.64
N GLU A 403 30.25 -7.22 0.73
CA GLU A 403 31.65 -7.43 1.09
C GLU A 403 32.17 -6.24 1.90
N GLY A 404 32.85 -6.51 3.03
CA GLY A 404 33.35 -5.49 3.96
C GLY A 404 32.33 -5.00 4.99
N MET A 405 31.05 -5.34 4.85
CA MET A 405 30.02 -5.00 5.82
C MET A 405 29.89 -6.08 6.91
N LYS A 406 29.46 -5.66 8.11
CA LYS A 406 29.20 -6.58 9.23
C LYS A 406 27.74 -7.05 9.19
N PRO A 407 27.43 -8.30 9.60
CA PRO A 407 26.06 -8.69 9.89
C PRO A 407 25.39 -7.72 10.86
N LEU A 408 24.15 -7.32 10.57
CA LEU A 408 23.36 -6.48 11.44
C LEU A 408 22.60 -7.39 12.41
N ALA A 409 22.81 -7.23 13.73
CA ALA A 409 22.03 -7.96 14.73
C ALA A 409 20.52 -7.65 14.61
N GLY A 410 19.66 -8.49 15.18
CA GLY A 410 18.22 -8.21 15.20
C GLY A 410 17.93 -6.90 15.93
N LYS A 411 17.02 -6.10 15.35
CA LYS A 411 16.60 -4.80 15.88
C LYS A 411 15.14 -4.55 15.49
N ASN A 412 14.41 -3.83 16.32
CA ASN A 412 13.02 -3.45 16.06
C ASN A 412 12.91 -2.61 14.78
N VAL A 413 13.85 -1.69 14.51
CA VAL A 413 13.89 -0.91 13.26
C VAL A 413 14.18 -1.76 12.00
N SER A 414 14.65 -3.00 12.14
CA SER A 414 14.88 -3.91 11.00
C SER A 414 13.57 -4.39 10.35
N THR A 415 12.40 -4.00 10.86
CA THR A 415 11.12 -4.19 10.18
C THR A 415 11.03 -3.39 8.87
N SER A 416 11.84 -2.35 8.67
CA SER A 416 11.79 -1.54 7.45
C SER A 416 12.81 -1.94 6.38
N HIS A 417 12.31 -2.31 5.20
CA HIS A 417 13.17 -2.60 4.03
C HIS A 417 13.86 -1.37 3.46
N ILE A 418 13.29 -0.18 3.65
CA ILE A 418 13.90 1.08 3.20
C ILE A 418 15.26 1.28 3.92
N LEU A 419 15.28 1.11 5.25
CA LEU A 419 16.51 1.14 6.05
C LEU A 419 17.48 0.02 5.69
N LEU A 420 16.97 -1.22 5.58
CA LEU A 420 17.84 -2.37 5.34
C LEU A 420 18.45 -2.34 3.93
N LYS A 421 17.72 -1.89 2.92
CA LYS A 421 18.25 -1.73 1.56
C LYS A 421 19.41 -0.73 1.55
N ASN A 422 19.31 0.37 2.28
CA ASN A 422 20.43 1.31 2.46
C ASN A 422 21.64 0.65 3.13
N TYR A 423 21.42 -0.14 4.19
CA TYR A 423 22.49 -0.90 4.85
C TYR A 423 23.17 -1.94 3.94
N LEU A 424 22.47 -2.44 2.92
CA LEU A 424 22.92 -3.46 1.99
C LEU A 424 23.45 -2.89 0.67
N ASP A 425 23.78 -1.59 0.62
CA ASP A 425 24.22 -0.87 -0.58
C ASP A 425 23.24 -1.05 -1.76
N GLY A 426 21.94 -0.94 -1.48
CA GLY A 426 20.89 -1.07 -2.50
C GLY A 426 20.44 -2.50 -2.79
N LYS A 427 21.12 -3.52 -2.26
CA LYS A 427 20.78 -4.93 -2.51
C LYS A 427 19.48 -5.34 -1.82
N ALA A 428 18.81 -6.34 -2.39
CA ALA A 428 17.61 -6.93 -1.83
C ALA A 428 17.89 -7.57 -0.46
N VAL A 429 16.97 -7.37 0.48
CA VAL A 429 17.01 -8.01 1.79
C VAL A 429 16.64 -9.48 1.64
N LYS A 430 17.54 -10.38 2.06
CA LYS A 430 17.30 -11.84 2.05
C LYS A 430 17.18 -12.34 3.49
N ARG A 431 16.09 -13.04 3.80
CA ARG A 431 15.71 -13.53 5.14
C ARG A 431 15.16 -14.93 5.10
#